data_AF-A0A4R8ZW88-F1
#
_entry.id   AF-A0A4R8ZW88-F1
#
_cell.length_a   1.000
_cell.length_b   1.000
_cell.length_c   1.000
_cell.angle_alpha   90.00
_cell.angle_beta   90.00
_cell.angle_gamma   90.00
#
_symmetry.space_group_name_H-M   'P 1'
#
loop_
_entity.id
_entity.type
_entity.pdbx_description
1 polymer ?
#
loop_
_entity_poly.entity_id
_entity_poly.type
_entity_poly.pdbx_seq_one_letter_code
_entity_poly.pdbx_strand_id
1 'polypeptide(L)'
;MFRTSLAIGVVGLAAIGLTGCAGDDARDAAPEPRASQDAVTEPEDALAVFTQPQAAQDLLPDSLPATAFEDIDRDTTRLLWADGDTSYYAATSPEWGTCLLVYGGEMPTSSCTEDLPVQSSTNEGQKTTMFADSLPDYYSDWDKVADHLWRQP
;
A
#
# COMPACT_ATOMS: atom_id res chain seq x y z
N MET A 1 -51.47 -14.76 -11.63
CA MET A 1 -51.33 -14.25 -13.01
C MET A 1 -50.18 -15.00 -13.66
N PHE A 2 -50.46 -15.86 -14.64
CA PHE A 2 -49.46 -16.61 -15.39
C PHE A 2 -49.04 -15.81 -16.63
N ARG A 3 -47.74 -15.70 -16.87
CA ARG A 3 -47.18 -15.54 -18.22
C ARG A 3 -45.96 -16.44 -18.38
N THR A 4 -46.23 -17.56 -19.03
CA THR A 4 -45.33 -18.48 -19.70
C THR A 4 -44.53 -17.76 -20.79
N SER A 5 -43.26 -18.10 -20.97
CA SER A 5 -42.71 -18.42 -22.29
C SER A 5 -41.43 -19.23 -22.15
N LEU A 6 -41.43 -20.37 -22.82
CA LEU A 6 -40.48 -21.47 -22.81
C LEU A 6 -40.23 -21.82 -24.27
N ALA A 7 -38.97 -21.86 -24.71
CA ALA A 7 -38.45 -22.58 -25.89
C ALA A 7 -36.93 -22.32 -25.91
N ILE A 8 -36.01 -23.25 -25.61
CA ILE A 8 -35.70 -24.56 -26.22
C ILE A 8 -35.37 -24.48 -27.71
N GLY A 9 -34.12 -24.81 -28.03
CA GLY A 9 -33.71 -25.43 -29.29
C GLY A 9 -32.75 -24.59 -30.15
N VAL A 10 -31.77 -25.10 -30.89
CA VAL A 10 -31.29 -26.47 -31.17
C VAL A 10 -29.85 -26.34 -31.69
N VAL A 11 -29.06 -27.37 -31.42
CA VAL A 11 -27.80 -27.82 -32.05
C VAL A 11 -27.65 -27.46 -33.54
N GLY A 12 -26.48 -26.91 -33.89
CA GLY A 12 -25.97 -26.87 -35.26
C GLY A 12 -24.62 -27.58 -35.33
N LEU A 13 -24.64 -28.86 -35.71
CA LEU A 13 -23.46 -29.70 -35.95
C LEU A 13 -23.19 -29.77 -37.46
N ALA A 14 -21.90 -29.71 -37.80
CA ALA A 14 -21.24 -30.14 -39.04
C ALA A 14 -21.25 -29.19 -40.26
N ALA A 15 -20.04 -28.74 -40.62
CA ALA A 15 -19.53 -28.92 -41.97
C ALA A 15 -18.03 -29.28 -41.89
N ILE A 16 -17.73 -30.54 -42.21
CA ILE A 16 -16.38 -31.04 -42.45
C ILE A 16 -16.00 -30.58 -43.86
N GLY A 17 -15.10 -29.61 -43.97
CA GLY A 17 -14.44 -29.25 -45.22
C GLY A 17 -13.11 -29.99 -45.33
N LEU A 18 -13.08 -31.04 -46.13
CA LEU A 18 -11.87 -31.77 -46.50
C LEU A 18 -11.25 -31.14 -47.77
N THR A 19 -9.92 -31.17 -47.81
CA THR A 19 -8.99 -31.13 -48.96
C THR A 19 -8.63 -29.79 -49.61
N GLY A 20 -7.35 -29.43 -49.40
CA GLY A 20 -6.57 -28.49 -50.18
C GLY A 20 -5.10 -28.53 -49.74
N CYS A 21 -4.31 -29.45 -50.28
CA CYS A 21 -2.84 -29.55 -50.16
C CYS A 21 -2.18 -28.33 -50.87
N ALA A 22 -0.97 -27.84 -50.61
CA ALA A 22 0.21 -28.32 -49.91
C ALA A 22 1.09 -27.10 -49.54
N GLY A 23 1.86 -27.21 -48.46
CA GLY A 23 2.85 -26.23 -48.04
C GLY A 23 3.32 -26.51 -46.62
N ASP A 24 4.31 -27.40 -46.50
CA ASP A 24 5.11 -27.63 -45.29
C ASP A 24 5.60 -26.32 -44.68
N ASP A 25 5.17 -26.02 -43.45
CA ASP A 25 5.97 -25.34 -42.43
C ASP A 25 5.34 -25.63 -41.07
N ALA A 26 5.81 -26.69 -40.42
CA ALA A 26 5.55 -26.93 -39.01
C ALA A 26 6.45 -26.00 -38.16
N ARG A 27 5.86 -25.53 -37.04
CA ARG A 27 6.40 -24.71 -35.93
C ARG A 27 6.12 -23.22 -36.10
N ASP A 28 5.53 -22.50 -35.16
CA ASP A 28 4.95 -22.77 -33.85
C ASP A 28 4.29 -21.44 -33.43
N ALA A 29 3.27 -21.49 -32.57
CA ALA A 29 2.61 -20.36 -31.91
C ALA A 29 1.99 -19.25 -32.79
N ALA A 30 0.68 -19.32 -33.01
CA ALA A 30 -0.15 -18.13 -33.17
C ALA A 30 0.08 -17.21 -31.95
N PRO A 31 0.14 -15.87 -32.11
CA PRO A 31 0.20 -14.98 -30.96
C PRO A 31 -1.11 -15.14 -30.18
N GLU A 32 -1.03 -15.71 -28.98
CA GLU A 32 -2.13 -15.65 -28.01
C GLU A 32 -2.56 -14.17 -27.88
N PRO A 33 -3.87 -13.87 -27.80
CA PRO A 33 -4.31 -12.53 -27.50
C PRO A 33 -3.71 -12.19 -26.15
N ARG A 34 -2.70 -11.31 -26.13
CA ARG A 34 -2.07 -10.86 -24.89
C ARG A 34 -3.20 -10.39 -24.00
N ALA A 35 -3.47 -11.18 -22.96
CA ALA A 35 -4.27 -10.76 -21.84
C ALA A 35 -3.82 -9.33 -21.52
N SER A 36 -4.80 -8.44 -21.45
CA SER A 36 -4.64 -7.09 -20.95
C SER A 36 -3.53 -7.11 -19.91
N GLN A 37 -2.40 -6.50 -20.26
CA GLN A 37 -1.36 -6.22 -19.29
C GLN A 37 -2.11 -5.41 -18.24
N ASP A 38 -2.43 -6.05 -17.12
CA ASP A 38 -2.75 -5.37 -15.88
C ASP A 38 -1.74 -4.24 -15.82
N ALA A 39 -2.25 -3.01 -15.91
CA ALA A 39 -1.41 -1.85 -15.75
C ALA A 39 -0.71 -2.08 -14.42
N VAL A 40 0.59 -2.36 -14.47
CA VAL A 40 1.43 -2.24 -13.31
C VAL A 40 1.36 -0.76 -13.01
N THR A 41 0.42 -0.37 -12.16
CA THR A 41 0.46 0.92 -11.49
C THR A 41 1.80 0.91 -10.79
N GLU A 42 2.79 1.59 -11.36
CA GLU A 42 4.04 1.86 -10.65
C GLU A 42 3.63 2.43 -9.29
N PRO A 43 4.20 1.95 -8.18
CA PRO A 43 3.85 2.48 -6.88
C PRO A 43 4.08 3.98 -6.96
N GLU A 44 3.02 4.76 -6.78
CA GLU A 44 3.12 6.20 -6.62
C GLU A 44 4.23 6.44 -5.59
N ASP A 45 5.17 7.35 -5.87
CA ASP A 45 6.25 7.68 -4.95
C ASP A 45 5.63 7.97 -3.59
N ALA A 46 5.73 7.02 -2.66
CA ALA A 46 4.95 7.05 -1.43
C ALA A 46 5.30 8.32 -0.64
N LEU A 47 6.54 8.79 -0.76
CA LEU A 47 7.05 10.00 -0.13
C LEU A 47 6.44 11.28 -0.70
N ALA A 48 5.83 11.25 -1.90
CA ALA A 48 5.14 12.39 -2.48
C ALA A 48 3.97 12.87 -1.62
N VAL A 49 3.42 12.00 -0.75
CA VAL A 49 2.37 12.37 0.22
C VAL A 49 2.81 13.54 1.11
N PHE A 50 4.11 13.67 1.42
CA PHE A 50 4.60 14.75 2.29
C PHE A 50 4.52 16.13 1.65
N THR A 51 4.33 16.21 0.32
CA THR A 51 4.16 17.47 -0.42
C THR A 51 2.70 17.90 -0.56
N GLN A 52 1.75 17.04 -0.20
CA GLN A 52 0.32 17.34 -0.28
C GLN A 52 -0.13 18.23 0.90
N PRO A 53 -1.28 18.91 0.83
CA PRO A 53 -1.86 19.57 1.99
C PRO A 53 -2.18 18.58 3.13
N GLN A 54 -2.05 19.00 4.38
CA GLN A 54 -2.44 18.20 5.54
C GLN A 54 -3.96 18.14 5.72
N ALA A 55 -4.47 16.94 5.99
CA ALA A 55 -5.83 16.75 6.47
C ALA A 55 -5.90 17.03 7.98
N ALA A 56 -7.10 17.25 8.53
CA ALA A 56 -7.26 17.53 9.97
C ALA A 56 -6.73 16.40 10.87
N GLN A 57 -6.80 15.15 10.40
CA GLN A 57 -6.28 13.97 11.12
C GLN A 57 -4.76 13.87 11.11
N ASP A 58 -4.09 14.55 10.17
CA ASP A 58 -2.63 14.54 10.04
C ASP A 58 -1.95 15.46 11.05
N LEU A 59 -2.72 16.38 11.65
CA LEU A 59 -2.21 17.37 12.59
C LEU A 59 -1.88 16.70 13.91
N LEU A 60 -0.69 16.99 14.44
CA LEU A 60 -0.30 16.56 15.77
C LEU A 60 -1.24 17.20 16.82
N PRO A 61 -1.63 16.45 17.88
CA PRO A 61 -2.48 16.97 18.93
C PRO A 61 -1.90 18.20 19.64
N ASP A 62 -2.73 19.22 19.91
CA ASP A 62 -2.34 20.43 20.65
C ASP A 62 -1.86 20.16 22.09
N SER A 63 -2.16 18.97 22.62
CA SER A 63 -1.68 18.53 23.94
C SER A 63 -0.19 18.20 23.96
N LEU A 64 0.43 17.97 22.79
CA LEU A 64 1.87 17.73 22.71
C LEU A 64 2.65 19.03 22.92
N PRO A 65 3.74 19.01 23.71
CA PRO A 65 4.62 20.15 23.77
C PRO A 65 5.21 20.44 22.38
N ALA A 66 5.50 21.71 22.09
CA ALA A 66 6.11 22.12 20.83
C ALA A 66 7.51 21.46 20.61
N THR A 67 8.16 21.04 21.70
CA THR A 67 9.43 20.29 21.68
C THR A 67 9.24 18.78 21.53
N ALA A 68 8.00 18.27 21.44
CA ALA A 68 7.78 16.87 21.11
C ALA A 68 8.31 16.60 19.70
N PHE A 69 9.02 15.49 19.52
CA PHE A 69 9.63 15.09 18.25
C PHE A 69 10.57 16.20 17.73
N GLU A 70 11.71 16.36 18.38
CA GLU A 70 12.73 17.30 17.92
C GLU A 70 13.16 16.97 16.48
N ASP A 71 13.52 18.01 15.72
CA ASP A 71 14.10 17.92 14.37
C ASP A 71 13.19 17.35 13.27
N ILE A 72 11.86 17.32 13.49
CA ILE A 72 10.87 16.99 12.45
C ILE A 72 10.23 18.24 11.82
N ASP A 73 9.85 18.14 10.55
CA ASP A 73 9.00 19.11 9.87
C ASP A 73 7.52 18.81 10.19
N ARG A 74 6.92 19.63 11.06
CA ARG A 74 5.54 19.46 11.52
C ARG A 74 4.49 19.67 10.43
N ASP A 75 4.82 20.40 9.37
CA ASP A 75 3.89 20.66 8.26
C ASP A 75 3.81 19.46 7.29
N THR A 76 4.63 18.43 7.52
CA THR A 76 4.65 17.19 6.74
C THR A 76 4.06 16.00 7.49
N THR A 77 3.52 16.18 8.68
CA THR A 77 2.98 15.05 9.45
C THR A 77 1.82 14.37 8.71
N ARG A 78 1.73 13.04 8.84
CA ARG A 78 0.69 12.18 8.26
C ARG A 78 0.26 11.16 9.28
N LEU A 79 -1.03 11.01 9.53
CA LEU A 79 -1.52 9.95 10.40
C LEU A 79 -1.48 8.61 9.66
N LEU A 80 -0.73 7.65 10.19
CA LEU A 80 -0.63 6.30 9.65
C LEU A 80 -1.71 5.39 10.26
N TRP A 81 -1.76 5.38 11.59
CA TRP A 81 -2.64 4.50 12.35
C TRP A 81 -2.94 5.07 13.73
N ALA A 82 -4.08 4.70 14.28
CA ALA A 82 -4.43 4.91 15.68
C ALA A 82 -4.99 3.60 16.25
N ASP A 83 -4.54 3.25 17.45
CA ASP A 83 -4.95 2.10 18.26
C ASP A 83 -5.16 2.54 19.71
N GLY A 84 -6.42 2.63 20.13
CA GLY A 84 -6.79 3.18 21.44
C GLY A 84 -6.26 4.61 21.62
N ASP A 85 -5.44 4.82 22.65
CA ASP A 85 -4.83 6.11 22.96
C ASP A 85 -3.50 6.34 22.19
N THR A 86 -3.03 5.35 21.44
CA THR A 86 -1.78 5.45 20.66
C THR A 86 -2.05 5.84 19.22
N SER A 87 -1.36 6.86 18.75
CA SER A 87 -1.35 7.36 17.38
C SER A 87 0.06 7.26 16.80
N TYR A 88 0.13 6.81 15.56
CA TYR A 88 1.35 6.63 14.78
C TYR A 88 1.30 7.58 13.60
N TYR A 89 2.30 8.46 13.49
CA TYR A 89 2.42 9.42 12.40
C TYR A 89 3.70 9.17 11.62
N ALA A 90 3.72 9.56 10.35
CA ALA A 90 4.95 9.80 9.60
C ALA A 90 5.19 11.31 9.48
N ALA A 91 6.45 11.72 9.37
CA ALA A 91 6.85 13.08 9.01
C ALA A 91 8.22 13.04 8.32
N THR A 92 8.62 14.13 7.68
CA THR A 92 10.00 14.30 7.22
C THR A 92 10.84 15.05 8.25
N SER A 93 12.14 14.85 8.18
CA SER A 93 13.16 15.61 8.86
C SER A 93 14.18 16.06 7.83
N PRO A 94 14.58 17.34 7.80
CA PRO A 94 15.60 17.83 6.89
C PRO A 94 16.97 17.19 7.15
N GLU A 95 17.21 16.67 8.35
CA GLU A 95 18.48 16.05 8.74
C GLU A 95 18.45 14.52 8.69
N TRP A 96 17.28 13.91 8.93
CA TRP A 96 17.19 12.46 9.18
C TRP A 96 16.24 11.70 8.25
N GLY A 97 15.68 12.36 7.22
CA GLY A 97 14.82 11.69 6.22
C GLY A 97 13.40 11.46 6.71
N THR A 98 12.89 10.23 6.62
CA THR A 98 11.51 9.91 7.02
C THR A 98 11.47 9.42 8.46
N CYS A 99 10.53 9.94 9.24
CA CYS A 99 10.37 9.68 10.66
C CYS A 99 9.05 8.99 10.97
N LEU A 100 9.09 7.99 11.85
CA LEU A 100 7.94 7.41 12.52
C LEU A 100 7.81 8.07 13.89
N LEU A 101 6.64 8.65 14.16
CA LEU A 101 6.30 9.32 15.41
C LEU A 101 5.25 8.49 16.14
N VAL A 102 5.48 8.19 17.41
CA VAL A 102 4.54 7.44 18.25
C VAL A 102 4.11 8.32 19.41
N TYR A 103 2.80 8.49 19.55
CA TYR A 103 2.17 9.27 20.60
C TYR A 103 1.07 8.43 21.27
N GLY A 104 1.24 8.00 22.52
CA GLY A 104 0.24 7.19 23.21
C GLY A 104 0.49 6.94 24.68
N GLY A 105 1.37 7.71 25.31
CA GLY A 105 1.79 7.55 26.70
C GLY A 105 2.41 8.83 27.24
N GLU A 106 3.12 8.74 28.37
CA GLU A 106 3.71 9.90 29.05
C GLU A 106 4.77 10.64 28.23
N MET A 107 5.44 9.96 27.28
CA MET A 107 6.49 10.56 26.45
C MET A 107 6.34 10.18 24.97
N PRO A 108 6.21 11.17 24.07
CA PRO A 108 6.24 10.93 22.62
C PRO A 108 7.63 10.44 22.19
N THR A 109 7.70 9.52 21.22
CA THR A 109 8.96 9.00 20.69
C THR A 109 9.02 9.08 19.17
N SER A 110 10.14 9.52 18.61
CA SER A 110 10.42 9.49 17.17
C SER A 110 11.56 8.54 16.83
N SER A 111 11.54 8.01 15.61
CA SER A 111 12.66 7.27 15.00
C SER A 111 12.71 7.63 13.53
N CYS A 112 13.87 8.04 13.02
CA CYS A 112 14.04 8.55 11.66
C CYS A 112 15.11 7.77 10.90
N THR A 113 14.98 7.70 9.58
CA THR A 113 15.95 7.09 8.67
C THR A 113 15.85 7.74 7.29
N GLU A 114 16.99 7.83 6.61
CA GLU A 114 17.08 8.34 5.24
C GLU A 114 16.40 7.37 4.24
N ASP A 115 16.37 6.08 4.58
CA ASP A 115 15.78 5.02 3.75
C ASP A 115 14.67 4.27 4.49
N LEU A 116 13.66 3.80 3.78
CA LEU A 116 12.69 2.84 4.32
C LEU A 116 13.36 1.47 4.48
N PRO A 117 13.04 0.70 5.53
CA PRO A 117 11.95 0.89 6.48
C PRO A 117 12.33 1.69 7.74
N VAL A 118 11.41 2.52 8.24
CA VAL A 118 11.54 3.14 9.55
C VAL A 118 11.07 2.16 10.62
N GLN A 119 11.88 1.95 11.66
CA GLN A 119 11.57 1.10 12.80
C GLN A 119 11.58 1.91 14.08
N SER A 120 10.62 1.64 14.97
CA SER A 120 10.60 2.21 16.31
C SER A 120 10.26 1.14 17.33
N SER A 121 11.02 1.13 18.43
CA SER A 121 10.78 0.27 19.59
C SER A 121 10.44 1.16 20.77
N THR A 122 9.26 0.99 21.35
CA THR A 122 8.88 1.68 22.59
C THR A 122 9.44 0.95 23.81
N ASN A 123 9.61 1.65 24.93
CA ASN A 123 10.15 1.12 26.19
C ASN A 123 9.33 -0.05 26.80
N GLU A 124 8.17 -0.38 26.24
CA GLU A 124 7.45 -1.62 26.55
C GLU A 124 8.11 -2.87 25.93
N GLY A 125 9.30 -2.76 25.32
CA GLY A 125 10.27 -3.84 25.17
C GLY A 125 9.85 -5.06 24.32
N GLN A 126 8.63 -5.08 23.78
CA GLN A 126 8.08 -6.23 23.04
C GLN A 126 7.36 -5.86 21.74
N LYS A 127 7.10 -4.57 21.47
CA LYS A 127 6.39 -4.13 20.26
C LYS A 127 7.31 -3.31 19.37
N THR A 128 7.86 -3.93 18.34
CA THR A 128 8.54 -3.22 17.25
C THR A 128 7.49 -2.77 16.25
N THR A 129 7.42 -1.47 16.00
CA THR A 129 6.55 -0.91 14.97
C THR A 129 7.37 -0.55 13.75
N MET A 130 6.86 -0.88 12.56
CA MET A 130 7.59 -0.66 11.32
C MET A 130 6.73 0.04 10.28
N PHE A 131 7.38 0.92 9.54
CA PHE A 131 6.82 1.66 8.43
C PHE A 131 7.70 1.44 7.18
N ALA A 132 7.10 0.88 6.12
CA ALA A 132 7.80 0.49 4.91
C ALA A 132 6.85 0.32 3.72
N ASP A 133 7.33 0.58 2.50
CA ASP A 133 6.59 0.27 1.27
C ASP A 133 6.57 -1.22 0.98
N SER A 134 7.71 -1.88 1.12
CA SER A 134 7.84 -3.33 1.02
C SER A 134 8.59 -3.86 2.23
N LEU A 135 8.15 -5.00 2.74
CA LEU A 135 8.73 -5.62 3.91
C LEU A 135 9.43 -6.90 3.50
N PRO A 136 10.65 -7.12 3.99
CA PRO A 136 11.29 -8.40 3.81
C PRO A 136 10.64 -9.49 4.66
N ASP A 137 10.45 -10.69 4.09
CA ASP A 137 9.73 -11.82 4.70
C ASP A 137 10.29 -12.31 6.05
N TYR A 138 11.49 -11.87 6.44
CA TYR A 138 12.21 -12.34 7.63
C TYR A 138 11.89 -11.58 8.92
N TYR A 139 11.11 -10.51 8.86
CA TYR A 139 10.61 -9.84 10.05
C TYR A 139 9.28 -10.49 10.45
N SER A 140 9.22 -11.25 11.55
CA SER A 140 7.97 -11.88 12.05
C SER A 140 7.39 -11.21 13.30
N ASP A 141 8.17 -10.38 13.99
CA ASP A 141 7.87 -9.89 15.34
C ASP A 141 7.62 -8.37 15.37
N TRP A 142 6.73 -7.89 14.50
CA TRP A 142 6.45 -6.46 14.37
C TRP A 142 5.02 -6.19 13.88
N ASP A 143 4.53 -4.98 14.14
CA ASP A 143 3.24 -4.49 13.67
C ASP A 143 3.41 -3.46 12.54
N LYS A 144 2.73 -3.70 11.41
CA LYS A 144 2.62 -2.74 10.31
C LYS A 144 1.65 -1.64 10.67
N VAL A 145 2.10 -0.40 10.63
CA VAL A 145 1.21 0.76 10.87
C VAL A 145 0.61 1.35 9.60
N ALA A 146 1.21 1.12 8.44
CA ALA A 146 0.59 1.51 7.16
C ALA A 146 1.20 0.74 6.00
N ASP A 147 0.35 0.39 5.03
CA ASP A 147 0.76 0.11 3.66
C ASP A 147 0.93 1.44 2.92
N HIS A 148 2.03 1.65 2.21
CA HIS A 148 2.20 2.79 1.29
C HIS A 148 1.82 4.16 1.85
N LEU A 149 2.33 4.49 3.04
CA LEU A 149 2.18 5.78 3.73
C LEU A 149 0.75 6.23 4.12
N TRP A 150 -0.28 5.40 3.99
CA TRP A 150 -1.61 5.72 4.55
C TRP A 150 -2.52 4.52 4.80
N ARG A 151 -3.56 4.71 5.63
CA ARG A 151 -4.70 3.79 5.75
C ARG A 151 -5.72 4.14 4.66
N GLN A 152 -6.06 3.23 3.75
CA GLN A 152 -7.23 3.45 2.87
C GLN A 152 -8.51 3.53 3.73
N PRO A 153 -9.42 4.48 3.47
CA PRO A 153 -10.68 4.62 4.19
C PRO A 153 -11.64 3.45 3.97
#